data_AF-A0A7Y4X1B0-F1
#
_entry.id   AF-A0A7Y4X1B0-F1
#
_cell.length_a   1.000
_cell.length_b   1.000
_cell.length_c   1.000
_cell.angle_alpha   90.00
_cell.angle_beta   90.00
_cell.angle_gamma   90.00
#
_symmetry.space_group_name_H-M   'P 1'
#
loop_
_entity.id
_entity.type
_entity.pdbx_description
1 polymer ?
#
loop_
_entity_poly.entity_id
_entity_poly.type
_entity_poly.pdbx_seq_one_letter_code
_entity_poly.pdbx_strand_id
1 'polypeptide(L)'
;MRWEIASTDTKKEVYHLFKNDKKILTLVINPFSHTARVECDNEKRVFQIRNEGFLRNKVTLRNEYGIKIGELGQENKENFIDVNDERFYYDIHNNPLAELILYKGSKEKPFVTCGLSSKEGSAAINFKKDKSLSSASHPGLLMALCWYMFLPVAKENVVEYAS
;
A
#
# COMPACT_ATOMS: atom_id res chain seq x y z
N MET A 1 -1.13 -12.26 0.41
CA MET A 1 -1.73 -11.48 1.54
C MET A 1 -3.09 -10.95 1.10
N ARG A 2 -3.90 -10.44 2.03
CA ARG A 2 -5.26 -9.99 1.72
C ARG A 2 -5.65 -8.75 2.53
N TRP A 3 -6.07 -7.68 1.85
CA TRP A 3 -6.68 -6.54 2.55
C TRP A 3 -8.17 -6.74 2.76
N GLU A 4 -8.64 -6.37 3.94
CA GLU A 4 -10.05 -6.27 4.31
C GLU A 4 -10.37 -4.85 4.77
N ILE A 5 -11.57 -4.37 4.45
CA ILE A 5 -12.11 -3.13 5.02
C ILE A 5 -12.68 -3.47 6.40
N ALA A 6 -12.18 -2.83 7.45
CA ALA A 6 -12.67 -3.03 8.80
C ALA A 6 -13.78 -2.03 9.17
N SER A 7 -13.63 -0.77 8.78
CA SER A 7 -14.64 0.27 8.95
C SER A 7 -14.36 1.45 8.03
N THR A 8 -15.41 2.11 7.54
CA THR A 8 -15.27 3.35 6.77
C THR A 8 -16.30 4.37 7.27
N ASP A 9 -15.84 5.59 7.52
CA ASP A 9 -16.67 6.76 7.76
C ASP A 9 -16.08 7.98 7.04
N THR A 10 -16.75 9.13 7.12
CA THR A 10 -16.33 10.35 6.40
C THR A 10 -14.99 10.94 6.88
N LYS A 11 -14.49 10.53 8.04
CA LYS A 11 -13.26 11.04 8.67
C LYS A 11 -12.12 10.02 8.62
N LYS A 12 -12.44 8.73 8.58
CA LYS A 12 -11.45 7.66 8.63
C LYS A 12 -11.87 6.42 7.86
N GLU A 13 -10.87 5.77 7.29
CA GLU A 13 -11.00 4.46 6.68
C GLU A 13 -10.00 3.53 7.35
N VAL A 14 -10.48 2.37 7.80
CA VAL A 14 -9.67 1.38 8.51
C VAL A 14 -9.61 0.11 7.69
N TYR A 15 -8.40 -0.34 7.43
CA TYR A 15 -8.10 -1.54 6.67
C TYR A 15 -7.24 -2.48 7.50
N HIS A 16 -7.46 -3.78 7.33
CA HIS A 16 -6.64 -4.83 7.93
C HIS A 16 -5.96 -5.63 6.83
N LEU A 17 -4.66 -5.89 7.00
CA LEU A 17 -3.91 -6.82 6.17
C LEU A 17 -3.84 -8.16 6.89
N PHE A 18 -4.24 -9.23 6.19
CA PHE A 18 -4.19 -10.60 6.66
C PHE A 18 -3.16 -11.42 5.88
N LYS A 19 -2.47 -12.32 6.59
CA LYS A 19 -1.65 -13.40 6.05
C LYS A 19 -2.06 -14.69 6.76
N ASN A 20 -2.48 -15.72 6.01
CA ASN A 20 -2.95 -17.00 6.55
C ASN A 20 -4.00 -16.83 7.68
N ASP A 21 -5.00 -15.97 7.43
CA ASP A 21 -6.06 -15.57 8.37
C ASP A 21 -5.62 -14.91 9.70
N LYS A 22 -4.31 -14.70 9.88
CA LYS A 22 -3.78 -13.84 10.94
C LYS A 22 -3.74 -12.40 10.47
N LYS A 23 -4.32 -11.49 11.27
CA LYS A 23 -4.15 -10.04 11.07
C LYS A 23 -2.69 -9.68 11.35
N ILE A 24 -2.01 -9.11 10.36
CA ILE A 24 -0.60 -8.71 10.47
C ILE A 24 -0.41 -7.20 10.49
N LEU A 25 -1.37 -6.42 9.97
CA LEU A 25 -1.27 -4.96 9.96
C LEU A 25 -2.65 -4.30 9.99
N THR A 26 -2.73 -3.15 10.65
CA THR A 26 -3.87 -2.23 10.65
C THR A 26 -3.44 -0.92 10.00
N LEU A 27 -4.18 -0.46 9.00
CA LEU A 27 -3.99 0.84 8.38
C LEU A 27 -5.22 1.71 8.66
N VAL A 28 -4.99 2.91 9.17
CA VAL A 28 -6.01 3.95 9.34
C VAL A 28 -5.65 5.12 8.43
N ILE A 29 -6.47 5.37 7.42
CA ILE A 29 -6.35 6.54 6.55
C ILE A 29 -7.31 7.60 7.08
N ASN A 30 -6.82 8.82 7.25
CA ASN A 30 -7.66 9.99 7.44
C ASN A 30 -7.59 10.84 6.15
N PRO A 31 -8.63 10.80 5.30
CA PRO A 31 -8.64 11.52 4.04
C PRO A 31 -8.54 13.03 4.20
N PHE A 32 -9.09 13.58 5.29
CA PHE A 32 -9.11 15.03 5.55
C PHE A 32 -7.74 15.57 5.93
N SER A 33 -7.02 14.89 6.83
CA SER A 33 -5.66 15.29 7.21
C SER A 33 -4.57 14.75 6.26
N HIS A 34 -4.95 13.95 5.26
CA HIS A 34 -4.04 13.23 4.38
C HIS A 34 -2.97 12.45 5.16
N THR A 35 -3.38 11.75 6.21
CA THR A 35 -2.48 10.95 7.03
C THR A 35 -2.83 9.47 6.96
N ALA A 36 -1.82 8.62 6.93
CA ALA A 36 -1.96 7.18 7.11
C ALA A 36 -1.25 6.76 8.39
N ARG A 37 -1.97 6.13 9.31
CA ARG A 37 -1.40 5.48 10.49
C ARG A 37 -1.34 3.98 10.24
N VAL A 38 -0.16 3.41 10.36
CA VAL A 38 0.08 1.99 10.20
C VAL A 38 0.49 1.40 11.54
N GLU A 39 -0.10 0.26 11.89
CA GLU A 39 0.19 -0.49 13.11
C GLU A 39 0.43 -1.96 12.75
N CYS A 40 1.58 -2.49 13.15
CA CYS A 40 2.01 -3.86 12.95
C CYS A 40 2.75 -4.32 14.21
N ASP A 41 2.22 -5.32 14.91
CA ASP A 41 2.72 -5.79 16.21
C ASP A 41 2.99 -4.62 17.19
N ASN A 42 4.25 -4.40 17.57
CA ASN A 42 4.66 -3.31 18.47
C ASN A 42 5.08 -2.02 17.73
N GLU A 43 5.10 -2.05 16.40
CA GLU A 43 5.50 -0.93 15.56
C GLU A 43 4.28 -0.10 15.16
N LYS A 44 4.36 1.21 15.40
CA LYS A 44 3.31 2.16 15.02
C LYS A 44 3.96 3.33 14.32
N ARG A 45 3.46 3.65 13.13
CA ARG A 45 3.98 4.77 12.36
C ARG A 45 2.87 5.60 11.77
N VAL A 46 3.06 6.91 11.77
CA VAL A 46 2.17 7.86 11.12
C VAL A 46 2.91 8.47 9.96
N PHE A 47 2.23 8.53 8.83
CA PHE A 47 2.74 9.11 7.60
C PHE A 47 1.82 10.22 7.12
N GLN A 48 2.43 11.24 6.54
CA GLN A 48 1.72 12.21 5.73
C GLN A 48 1.77 11.75 4.28
N ILE A 49 0.62 11.71 3.62
CA ILE A 49 0.46 11.43 2.20
C ILE A 49 0.31 12.76 1.49
N ARG A 50 1.18 13.07 0.52
CA ARG A 50 1.10 14.33 -0.22
C ARG A 50 1.16 14.10 -1.72
N ASN A 51 0.33 14.81 -2.47
CA ASN A 51 0.46 14.90 -3.91
C ASN A 51 1.50 15.98 -4.26
N GLU A 52 2.58 15.59 -4.93
CA GLU A 52 3.73 16.43 -5.28
C GLU A 52 4.09 16.30 -6.77
N GLY A 53 5.06 17.10 -7.23
CA GLY A 53 5.55 17.10 -8.61
C GLY A 53 4.79 18.03 -9.57
N PHE A 54 5.33 18.16 -10.79
CA PHE A 54 4.68 18.92 -11.86
C PHE A 54 3.36 18.23 -12.23
N LEU A 55 2.25 18.98 -12.21
CA LEU A 55 0.88 18.45 -12.34
C LEU A 55 0.44 17.46 -11.24
N ARG A 56 1.11 17.42 -10.09
CA ARG A 56 0.75 16.54 -8.95
C ARG A 56 0.69 15.05 -9.33
N ASN A 57 1.59 14.62 -10.20
CA ASN A 57 1.64 13.27 -10.72
C ASN A 57 2.33 12.25 -9.78
N LYS A 58 2.86 12.71 -8.64
CA LYS A 58 3.56 11.88 -7.66
C LYS A 58 2.84 11.92 -6.32
N VAL A 59 2.79 10.78 -5.63
CA VAL A 59 2.29 10.70 -4.25
C VAL A 59 3.47 10.40 -3.35
N THR A 60 3.78 11.25 -2.39
CA THR A 60 4.89 11.07 -1.46
C THR A 60 4.41 10.67 -0.07
N LEU A 61 5.23 9.87 0.59
CA LEU A 61 5.08 9.48 1.97
C LEU A 61 6.14 10.23 2.78
N ARG A 62 5.70 10.99 3.77
CA ARG A 62 6.59 11.70 4.69
C ARG A 62 6.39 11.19 6.11
N ASN A 63 7.48 11.11 6.86
CA ASN A 63 7.42 10.81 8.29
C ASN A 63 6.91 12.01 9.10
N GLU A 64 6.86 11.86 10.42
CA GLU A 64 6.45 12.87 11.39
C GLU A 64 7.30 14.16 11.35
N TYR A 65 8.54 14.06 10.87
CA TYR A 65 9.46 15.20 10.68
C TYR A 65 9.35 15.82 9.29
N GLY A 66 8.43 15.36 8.43
CA GLY A 66 8.26 15.85 7.07
C GLY A 66 9.30 15.34 6.06
N ILE A 67 10.18 14.43 6.47
CA ILE A 67 11.19 13.80 5.61
C ILE A 67 10.50 12.78 4.70
N LYS A 68 10.77 12.87 3.39
CA LYS A 68 10.26 11.89 2.41
C LYS A 68 10.92 10.54 2.63
N ILE A 69 10.10 9.53 2.86
CA ILE A 69 10.52 8.14 3.07
C ILE A 69 9.97 7.20 1.99
N GLY A 70 9.06 7.69 1.14
CA GLY A 70 8.60 6.97 -0.02
C GLY A 70 7.90 7.83 -1.06
N GLU A 71 7.75 7.28 -2.25
CA GLU A 71 7.14 7.93 -3.41
C GLU A 71 6.45 6.88 -4.30
N LEU A 72 5.19 7.13 -4.67
CA LEU A 72 4.54 6.50 -5.80
C LEU A 72 4.57 7.43 -7.00
N GLY A 73 4.79 6.85 -8.16
CA GLY A 73 4.66 7.56 -9.43
C GLY A 73 4.56 6.60 -10.59
N GLN A 74 4.61 7.19 -11.78
CA GLN A 74 4.71 6.46 -13.03
C GLN A 74 5.92 6.96 -13.82
N GLU A 75 6.72 6.03 -14.31
CA GLU A 75 7.91 6.29 -15.13
C GLU A 75 7.92 5.27 -16.27
N ASN A 76 8.16 5.70 -17.51
CA ASN A 76 8.20 4.81 -18.69
C ASN A 76 6.98 3.88 -18.86
N LYS A 77 5.78 4.35 -18.49
CA LYS A 77 4.51 3.58 -18.47
C LYS A 77 4.43 2.49 -17.40
N GLU A 78 5.36 2.47 -16.46
CA GLU A 78 5.39 1.54 -15.33
C GLU A 78 5.10 2.30 -14.05
N ASN A 79 4.26 1.72 -13.19
CA ASN A 79 4.04 2.30 -11.87
C ASN A 79 5.13 1.81 -10.93
N PHE A 80 5.69 2.73 -10.15
CA PHE A 80 6.73 2.42 -9.18
C PHE A 80 6.35 2.89 -7.78
N ILE A 81 6.97 2.25 -6.79
CA ILE A 81 6.95 2.65 -5.40
C ILE A 81 8.40 2.64 -4.91
N ASP A 82 8.90 3.80 -4.51
CA ASP A 82 10.14 3.91 -3.77
C ASP A 82 9.79 3.97 -2.28
N VAL A 83 10.40 3.14 -1.45
CA VAL A 83 10.31 3.22 0.02
C VAL A 83 11.68 2.87 0.60
N ASN A 84 12.18 3.68 1.52
CA ASN A 84 13.49 3.47 2.16
C ASN A 84 14.63 3.17 1.17
N ASP A 85 14.74 3.99 0.11
CA ASP A 85 15.76 3.89 -0.94
C ASP A 85 15.74 2.61 -1.79
N GLU A 86 14.66 1.84 -1.72
CA GLU A 86 14.45 0.65 -2.54
C GLU A 86 13.19 0.82 -3.40
N ARG A 87 13.33 0.43 -4.67
CA ARG A 87 12.31 0.58 -5.71
C ARG A 87 11.59 -0.74 -5.97
N PHE A 88 10.26 -0.67 -5.98
CA PHE A 88 9.37 -1.72 -6.46
C PHE A 88 8.60 -1.23 -7.67
N TYR A 89 8.23 -2.15 -8.53
CA TYR A 89 7.22 -1.91 -9.55
C TYR A 89 5.92 -2.57 -9.12
N TYR A 90 4.80 -2.03 -9.57
CA TYR A 90 3.52 -2.66 -9.27
C TYR A 90 2.57 -2.64 -10.44
N ASP A 91 1.80 -3.72 -10.53
CA ASP A 91 0.66 -3.83 -11.41
C ASP A 91 -0.59 -4.13 -10.59
N ILE A 92 -1.70 -3.65 -11.12
CA ILE A 92 -3.03 -3.87 -10.57
C ILE A 92 -3.81 -4.65 -11.62
N HIS A 93 -4.29 -5.81 -11.23
CA HIS A 93 -5.20 -6.63 -12.03
C HIS A 93 -6.59 -6.55 -11.41
N ASN A 94 -7.62 -6.33 -12.21
CA ASN A 94 -9.00 -6.18 -11.74
C ASN A 94 -9.95 -7.25 -12.29
N ASN A 95 -9.42 -8.32 -12.89
CA ASN A 95 -10.23 -9.34 -13.56
C ASN A 95 -9.59 -10.73 -13.39
N PRO A 96 -10.24 -11.70 -12.72
CA PRO A 96 -11.60 -11.68 -12.16
C PRO A 96 -11.73 -11.04 -10.76
N LEU A 97 -10.63 -10.88 -10.01
CA LEU A 97 -10.58 -10.26 -8.69
C LEU A 97 -9.54 -9.13 -8.68
N ALA A 98 -9.73 -8.14 -7.80
CA ALA A 98 -8.79 -7.05 -7.63
C ALA A 98 -7.54 -7.55 -6.89
N GLU A 99 -6.42 -7.59 -7.61
CA GLU A 99 -5.12 -8.04 -7.15
C GLU A 99 -4.06 -6.95 -7.38
N LEU A 100 -3.22 -6.78 -6.39
CA LEU A 100 -2.00 -6.00 -6.45
C LEU A 100 -0.81 -6.94 -6.55
N ILE A 101 0.05 -6.71 -7.53
CA ILE A 101 1.30 -7.45 -7.69
C ILE A 101 2.45 -6.47 -7.56
N LEU A 102 3.37 -6.76 -6.65
CA LEU A 102 4.62 -6.05 -6.45
C LEU A 102 5.76 -6.85 -7.07
N TYR A 103 6.66 -6.17 -7.74
CA TYR A 103 7.85 -6.74 -8.38
C TYR A 103 9.10 -6.05 -7.83
N LYS A 104 10.18 -6.82 -7.68
CA LYS A 104 11.49 -6.34 -7.23
C LYS A 104 12.54 -6.78 -8.25
N GLY A 105 13.29 -5.83 -8.81
CA GLY A 105 14.32 -6.08 -9.82
C GLY A 105 13.77 -6.32 -11.22
N SER A 106 12.97 -7.38 -11.44
CA SER A 106 12.32 -7.67 -12.73
C SER A 106 10.82 -7.95 -12.57
N LYS A 107 10.05 -7.71 -13.63
CA LYS A 107 8.61 -8.01 -13.70
C LYS A 107 8.30 -9.48 -13.99
N GLU A 108 9.31 -10.30 -14.23
CA GLU A 108 9.10 -11.71 -14.57
C GLU A 108 8.73 -12.55 -13.35
N LYS A 109 9.14 -12.12 -12.15
CA LYS A 109 8.86 -12.82 -10.90
C LYS A 109 8.14 -11.88 -9.91
N PRO A 110 6.88 -12.16 -9.54
CA PRO A 110 6.21 -11.39 -8.51
C PRO A 110 6.94 -11.55 -7.18
N PHE A 111 7.20 -10.42 -6.52
CA PHE A 111 7.78 -10.37 -5.18
C PHE A 111 6.69 -10.59 -4.13
N VAL A 112 5.57 -9.89 -4.26
CA VAL A 112 4.41 -10.03 -3.36
C VAL A 112 3.12 -9.86 -4.15
N THR A 113 2.16 -10.77 -3.93
CA THR A 113 0.79 -10.62 -4.42
C THR A 113 -0.16 -10.38 -3.24
N CYS A 114 -0.97 -9.34 -3.36
CA CYS A 114 -2.00 -9.00 -2.40
C CYS A 114 -3.36 -8.96 -3.08
N GLY A 115 -4.24 -9.87 -2.68
CA GLY A 115 -5.64 -9.85 -3.08
C GLY A 115 -6.46 -8.87 -2.25
N LEU A 116 -7.63 -8.51 -2.76
CA LEU A 116 -8.62 -7.73 -2.04
C LEU A 116 -9.89 -8.55 -1.85
N SER A 117 -10.46 -8.44 -0.66
CA SER A 117 -11.72 -9.11 -0.32
C SER A 117 -12.61 -8.20 0.49
N SER A 118 -13.89 -8.17 0.16
CA SER A 118 -14.93 -7.66 1.03
C SER A 118 -15.80 -8.84 1.46
N LYS A 119 -16.08 -8.97 2.77
CA LYS A 119 -17.16 -9.84 3.24
C LYS A 119 -18.44 -9.00 3.23
N GLU A 120 -19.53 -9.61 2.74
CA GLU A 120 -20.90 -9.08 2.74
C GLU A 120 -21.16 -7.84 1.86
N GLY A 121 -21.35 -8.09 0.56
CA GLY A 121 -22.24 -7.31 -0.31
C GLY A 121 -21.84 -5.88 -0.67
N SER A 122 -20.77 -5.31 -0.13
CA SER A 122 -20.42 -3.90 -0.36
C SER A 122 -18.92 -3.66 -0.55
N ALA A 123 -18.59 -3.02 -1.68
CA ALA A 123 -17.31 -2.41 -2.08
C ALA A 123 -16.07 -3.32 -2.11
N ALA A 124 -15.83 -3.93 -3.27
CA ALA A 124 -14.47 -4.27 -3.69
C ALA A 124 -13.66 -2.96 -3.79
N ILE A 125 -12.48 -2.92 -3.15
CA ILE A 125 -11.51 -1.84 -3.36
C ILE A 125 -11.06 -1.94 -4.82
N ASN A 126 -11.65 -1.16 -5.71
CA ASN A 126 -11.25 -1.19 -7.10
C ASN A 126 -10.05 -0.26 -7.27
N PHE A 127 -8.85 -0.85 -7.35
CA PHE A 127 -7.66 -0.12 -7.78
C PHE A 127 -7.87 0.32 -9.24
N LYS A 128 -8.43 1.52 -9.47
CA LYS A 128 -8.57 2.03 -10.84
C LYS A 128 -7.19 2.39 -11.38
N LYS A 129 -6.87 1.90 -12.60
CA LYS A 129 -5.71 2.30 -13.41
C LYS A 129 -5.86 3.74 -13.95
N ASP A 130 -6.49 4.63 -13.18
CA ASP A 130 -6.82 5.96 -13.64
C ASP A 130 -5.55 6.81 -13.72
N LYS A 131 -5.48 7.70 -14.70
CA LYS A 131 -4.33 8.57 -14.96
C LYS A 131 -4.09 9.59 -13.83
N SER A 132 -4.99 9.68 -12.86
CA SER A 132 -4.80 10.44 -11.63
C SER A 132 -4.77 9.49 -10.43
N LEU A 133 -3.56 9.18 -9.97
CA LEU A 133 -3.27 8.45 -8.73
C LEU A 133 -3.78 9.17 -7.45
N SER A 134 -4.48 10.29 -7.60
CA SER A 134 -4.60 11.37 -6.61
C SER A 134 -5.94 11.45 -5.88
N SER A 135 -6.92 10.57 -6.15
CA SER A 135 -8.29 10.74 -5.64
C SER A 135 -8.87 9.58 -4.81
N ALA A 136 -8.10 8.54 -4.48
CA ALA A 136 -8.63 7.41 -3.70
C ALA A 136 -7.61 6.84 -2.71
N SER A 137 -8.09 6.13 -1.69
CA SER A 137 -7.41 5.49 -0.55
C SER A 137 -6.28 4.50 -0.89
N HIS A 138 -6.07 4.22 -2.17
CA HIS A 138 -5.17 3.21 -2.70
C HIS A 138 -3.67 3.49 -2.46
N PRO A 139 -3.14 4.72 -2.61
CA PRO A 139 -1.74 5.01 -2.30
C PRO A 139 -1.40 4.71 -0.84
N GLY A 140 -2.32 4.94 0.10
CA GLY A 140 -2.13 4.63 1.52
C GLY A 140 -1.97 3.12 1.77
N LEU A 141 -2.80 2.30 1.12
CA LEU A 141 -2.71 0.84 1.18
C LEU A 141 -1.39 0.31 0.61
N LEU A 142 -1.01 0.82 -0.57
CA LEU A 142 0.24 0.45 -1.24
C LEU A 142 1.46 0.83 -0.38
N MET A 143 1.46 2.05 0.15
CA MET A 143 2.52 2.55 1.03
C MET A 143 2.62 1.73 2.32
N ALA A 144 1.50 1.39 2.94
CA ALA A 144 1.48 0.58 4.16
C ALA A 144 2.02 -0.83 3.92
N LEU A 145 1.64 -1.46 2.78
CA LEU A 145 2.15 -2.75 2.38
C LEU A 145 3.67 -2.69 2.16
N CYS A 146 4.15 -1.69 1.40
CA CYS A 146 5.58 -1.50 1.18
C CYS A 146 6.33 -1.28 2.48
N TRP A 147 5.89 -0.36 3.34
CA TRP A 147 6.52 -0.13 4.63
C TRP A 147 6.58 -1.40 5.50
N TYR A 148 5.50 -2.19 5.57
CA TYR A 148 5.49 -3.47 6.27
C TYR A 148 6.62 -4.38 5.80
N MET A 149 6.83 -4.51 4.49
CA MET A 149 7.91 -5.35 3.93
C MET A 149 9.33 -4.91 4.36
N PHE A 150 9.51 -3.66 4.79
CA PHE A 150 10.79 -3.16 5.30
C PHE A 150 11.02 -3.45 6.78
N LEU A 151 9.98 -3.77 7.54
CA LEU A 151 10.14 -4.08 8.95
C LEU A 151 10.90 -5.41 9.13
N PRO A 152 11.86 -5.49 10.07
CA PRO A 152 12.56 -6.74 10.39
C PRO A 152 11.58 -7.90 10.68
N VAL A 153 10.49 -7.61 11.40
CA VAL A 153 9.43 -8.59 11.71
C VAL A 153 8.77 -9.18 10.45
N ALA A 154 8.68 -8.41 9.37
CA ALA A 154 8.19 -8.95 8.10
C ALA A 154 9.27 -9.79 7.40
N LYS A 155 10.55 -9.39 7.48
CA LYS A 155 11.66 -10.13 6.87
C LYS A 155 11.83 -11.52 7.49
N GLU A 156 11.72 -11.65 8.81
CA GLU A 156 11.73 -12.96 9.51
C GLU A 156 10.59 -13.88 9.03
N ASN A 157 9.41 -13.31 8.76
CA ASN A 157 8.26 -14.02 8.20
C ASN A 157 8.30 -14.20 6.66
N VAL A 158 9.32 -13.67 5.98
CA VAL A 158 9.56 -13.83 4.52
C VAL A 158 10.64 -14.90 4.25
N VAL A 159 11.51 -15.20 5.23
CA VAL A 159 12.55 -16.25 5.09
C VAL A 159 11.96 -17.65 4.83
N GLU A 160 10.70 -17.89 5.21
CA GLU A 160 10.01 -19.18 4.96
C GLU A 160 9.70 -19.47 3.47
N TYR A 161 10.02 -18.59 2.53
CA TYR A 161 9.79 -18.80 1.09
C TYR A 161 11.02 -18.57 0.20
N ALA A 162 12.22 -18.56 0.78
CA ALA A 162 13.49 -18.57 0.03
C ALA A 162 14.24 -19.91 0.15
N SER A 163 13.62 -20.94 0.72
CA SER A 163 14.16 -22.30 0.84
C SER A 163 13.31 -23.31 0.07
#